data_AF-A0A375YZC0-F1
#
_entry.id   AF-A0A375YZC0-F1
#
_cell.length_a   1.000
_cell.length_b   1.000
_cell.length_c   1.000
_cell.angle_alpha   90.00
_cell.angle_beta   90.00
_cell.angle_gamma   90.00
#
_symmetry.space_group_name_H-M   'P 1'
#
loop_
_entity.id
_entity.type
_entity.pdbx_description
1 polymer ?
#
loop_
_entity_poly.entity_id
_entity_poly.type
_entity_poly.pdbx_seq_one_letter_code
_entity_poly.pdbx_strand_id
1 'polypeptide(L)'
;MTRELKDEWDVLAVARHHGLLTRLLDWSTNPLVALWFAVRAPAEDEPGAVFMFEPKSDDFAADHERKGSPYQVTRTRFFQPSHMTARIVAQSGWHSVTAWSEAANEFTALDQLPLYKDRIKRIHIPPDRFPWIRSDLDRLAINEVTLFPDLVGLCTHLNWFHTLLADESDETT
;
A
#
# COMPACT_ATOMS: atom_id res chain seq x y z
N MET A 1 19.63 12.28 -4.76
CA MET A 1 19.20 13.54 -4.15
C MET A 1 18.09 13.24 -3.17
N THR A 2 18.39 13.24 -1.88
CA THR A 2 17.42 13.03 -0.79
C THR A 2 16.60 14.32 -0.68
N ARG A 3 15.32 14.32 -1.06
CA ARG A 3 14.44 15.49 -0.84
C ARG A 3 14.31 15.72 0.68
N GLU A 4 14.29 16.94 1.17
CA GLU A 4 14.05 17.19 2.60
C GLU A 4 12.63 16.78 3.02
N LEU A 5 12.46 16.33 4.26
CA LEU A 5 11.16 16.13 4.87
C LEU A 5 10.49 17.50 5.04
N LYS A 6 9.33 17.71 4.42
CA LYS A 6 8.73 19.05 4.33
C LYS A 6 7.75 19.36 5.46
N ASP A 7 7.08 18.33 5.98
CA ASP A 7 6.00 18.47 6.95
C ASP A 7 5.83 17.20 7.80
N GLU A 8 4.95 17.28 8.82
CA GLU A 8 4.64 16.15 9.70
C GLU A 8 4.07 14.94 8.95
N TRP A 9 3.43 15.15 7.80
CA TRP A 9 2.83 14.09 7.00
C TRP A 9 3.92 13.24 6.34
N ASP A 10 4.96 13.88 5.80
CA ASP A 10 6.13 13.19 5.24
C ASP A 10 6.91 12.43 6.33
N VAL A 11 7.04 13.01 7.53
CA VAL A 11 7.66 12.35 8.69
C VAL A 11 6.88 11.08 9.05
N LEU A 12 5.55 11.16 9.10
CA LEU A 12 4.69 10.02 9.40
C LEU A 12 4.77 8.94 8.32
N ALA A 13 4.86 9.33 7.04
CA ALA A 13 5.05 8.39 5.93
C ALA A 13 6.38 7.63 6.04
N VAL A 14 7.48 8.33 6.37
CA VAL A 14 8.77 7.67 6.63
C VAL A 14 8.68 6.72 7.83
N ALA A 15 8.08 7.16 8.94
CA ALA A 15 7.94 6.32 10.12
C ALA A 15 7.12 5.04 9.83
N ARG A 16 6.03 5.16 9.07
CA ARG A 16 5.22 4.02 8.60
C ARG A 16 6.05 3.03 7.79
N HIS A 17 6.93 3.51 6.91
CA HIS A 17 7.81 2.66 6.10
C HIS A 17 8.82 1.85 6.92
N HIS A 18 9.15 2.33 8.13
CA HIS A 18 10.00 1.66 9.11
C HIS A 18 9.20 0.87 10.17
N GLY A 19 7.89 0.67 9.97
CA GLY A 19 7.07 -0.18 10.81
C GLY A 19 6.42 0.51 12.02
N LEU A 20 6.51 1.84 12.13
CA LEU A 20 5.76 2.55 13.17
C LEU A 20 4.26 2.41 12.91
N LEU A 21 3.48 2.14 13.97
CA LEU A 21 2.03 2.19 13.91
C LEU A 21 1.60 3.63 13.69
N THR A 22 0.93 3.89 12.57
CA THR A 22 0.44 5.21 12.20
C THR A 22 -1.01 5.10 11.72
N ARG A 23 -1.69 6.25 11.62
CA ARG A 23 -3.03 6.37 11.01
C ARG A 23 -3.01 6.33 9.47
N LEU A 24 -1.86 6.01 8.88
CA LEU A 24 -1.68 5.94 7.44
C LEU A 24 -2.08 4.55 6.92
N LEU A 25 -2.80 4.53 5.80
CA LEU A 25 -2.93 3.34 4.97
C LEU A 25 -2.23 3.58 3.63
N ASP A 26 -1.64 2.51 3.11
CA ASP A 26 -0.83 2.53 1.90
C ASP A 26 -1.72 2.29 0.67
N TRP A 27 -1.53 3.11 -0.36
CA TRP A 27 -2.24 3.04 -1.64
C TRP A 27 -1.24 3.07 -2.79
N SER A 28 -1.59 2.48 -3.93
CA SER A 28 -0.79 2.58 -5.15
C SER A 28 -1.68 3.03 -6.32
N THR A 29 -1.12 3.87 -7.17
CA THR A 29 -1.73 4.21 -8.47
C THR A 29 -1.47 3.13 -9.53
N ASN A 30 -0.58 2.18 -9.26
CA ASN A 30 -0.33 1.03 -10.12
C ASN A 30 -1.10 -0.19 -9.59
N PRO A 31 -2.13 -0.68 -10.31
CA PRO A 31 -2.93 -1.82 -9.85
C PRO A 31 -2.13 -3.12 -9.72
N LEU A 32 -1.06 -3.29 -10.49
CA LEU A 32 -0.19 -4.48 -10.38
C LEU A 32 0.63 -4.48 -9.10
N VAL A 33 1.03 -3.30 -8.61
CA VAL A 33 1.71 -3.16 -7.31
C VAL A 33 0.75 -3.53 -6.18
N ALA A 34 -0.49 -3.02 -6.24
CA ALA A 34 -1.51 -3.37 -5.25
C ALA A 34 -1.82 -4.89 -5.27
N LEU A 35 -1.92 -5.48 -6.47
CA LEU A 35 -2.10 -6.91 -6.65
C LEU A 35 -0.93 -7.71 -6.06
N TRP A 36 0.31 -7.29 -6.32
CA TRP A 36 1.50 -7.93 -5.76
C TRP A 36 1.47 -7.95 -4.23
N PHE A 37 1.14 -6.82 -3.59
CA PHE A 37 0.99 -6.79 -2.13
C PHE A 37 -0.12 -7.71 -1.61
N ALA A 38 -1.18 -7.91 -2.39
CA ALA A 38 -2.28 -8.79 -2.02
C ALA A 38 -1.91 -10.29 -2.10
N VAL A 39 -0.88 -10.66 -2.87
CA VAL A 39 -0.47 -12.06 -3.07
C VAL A 39 0.96 -12.37 -2.65
N ARG A 40 1.76 -11.41 -2.16
CA ARG A 40 3.21 -11.58 -1.93
C ARG A 40 3.59 -12.68 -0.93
N ALA A 41 2.69 -13.05 -0.03
CA ALA A 41 2.87 -14.11 0.97
C ALA A 41 2.04 -15.34 0.58
N PRO A 42 2.40 -16.53 1.06
CA PRO A 42 1.58 -17.73 0.85
C PRO A 42 0.13 -17.48 1.27
N ALA A 43 -0.83 -18.02 0.52
CA ALA A 43 -2.24 -17.76 0.81
C ALA A 43 -2.69 -18.37 2.16
N GLU A 44 -2.08 -19.47 2.61
CA GLU A 44 -2.50 -20.20 3.83
C GLU A 44 -4.01 -20.49 3.88
N ASP A 45 -4.60 -20.84 2.72
CA ASP A 45 -6.05 -21.01 2.49
C ASP A 45 -6.92 -19.75 2.72
N GLU A 46 -6.30 -18.59 2.96
CA GLU A 46 -6.97 -17.30 3.12
C GLU A 46 -6.98 -16.51 1.81
N PRO A 47 -8.14 -15.96 1.40
CA PRO A 47 -8.23 -15.23 0.15
C PRO A 47 -7.62 -13.83 0.24
N GLY A 48 -6.98 -13.43 -0.86
CA GLY A 48 -6.47 -12.09 -1.05
C GLY A 48 -7.56 -11.09 -1.43
N ALA A 49 -7.25 -9.81 -1.28
CA ALA A 49 -8.12 -8.75 -1.75
C ALA A 49 -7.34 -7.52 -2.22
N VAL A 50 -7.78 -6.93 -3.32
CA VAL A 50 -7.36 -5.60 -3.77
C VAL A 50 -8.54 -4.64 -3.59
N PHE A 51 -8.30 -3.54 -2.89
CA PHE A 51 -9.27 -2.47 -2.74
C PHE A 51 -8.95 -1.37 -3.76
N MET A 52 -9.93 -1.03 -4.58
CA MET A 52 -9.86 0.07 -5.53
C MET A 52 -10.71 1.22 -5.03
N PHE A 53 -10.15 2.43 -5.02
CA PHE A 53 -10.83 3.64 -4.62
C PHE A 53 -10.95 4.59 -5.81
N GLU A 54 -12.12 5.20 -5.99
CA GLU A 54 -12.38 6.25 -6.97
C GLU A 54 -12.35 7.64 -6.30
N PRO A 55 -11.17 8.31 -6.26
CA PRO A 55 -11.03 9.59 -5.60
C PRO A 55 -11.68 10.73 -6.40
N LYS A 56 -12.25 11.68 -5.67
CA LYS A 56 -12.63 13.01 -6.15
C LYS A 56 -11.55 14.02 -5.75
N SER A 57 -11.54 15.17 -6.40
CA SER A 57 -10.56 16.24 -6.14
C SER A 57 -10.53 16.69 -4.68
N ASP A 58 -11.66 16.63 -3.96
CA ASP A 58 -11.80 17.03 -2.55
C ASP A 58 -11.40 15.93 -1.54
N ASP A 59 -11.04 14.73 -2.01
CA ASP A 59 -10.48 13.68 -1.16
C ASP A 59 -8.98 13.89 -0.91
N PHE A 60 -8.29 14.60 -1.80
CA PHE A 60 -6.87 14.89 -1.66
C PHE A 60 -6.61 15.97 -0.60
N ALA A 61 -5.54 15.81 0.17
CA ALA A 61 -5.12 16.78 1.17
C ALA A 61 -4.78 18.11 0.48
N ALA A 62 -5.46 19.18 0.87
CA ALA A 62 -5.15 20.52 0.37
C ALA A 62 -3.88 21.08 1.03
N ASP A 63 -3.24 22.06 0.39
CA ASP A 63 -2.01 22.68 0.89
C ASP A 63 -2.13 23.23 2.33
N HIS A 64 -3.30 23.78 2.69
CA HIS A 64 -3.52 24.30 4.03
C HIS A 64 -3.63 23.19 5.09
N GLU A 65 -4.16 22.02 4.73
CA GLU A 65 -4.20 20.84 5.61
C GLU A 65 -2.79 20.25 5.77
N ARG A 66 -1.99 20.24 4.69
CA ARG A 66 -0.58 19.80 4.70
C ARG A 66 0.34 20.66 5.57
N LYS A 67 0.01 21.95 5.74
CA LYS A 67 0.70 22.84 6.68
C LYS A 67 0.34 22.58 8.15
N GLY A 68 -0.80 21.96 8.39
CA GLY A 68 -1.25 21.53 9.70
C GLY A 68 -0.80 20.10 10.03
N SER A 69 -1.25 19.61 11.19
CA SER A 69 -0.89 18.28 11.65
C SER A 69 -1.81 17.21 11.03
N PRO A 70 -1.30 16.04 10.58
CA PRO A 70 -2.14 14.92 10.12
C PRO A 70 -3.05 14.40 11.25
N TYR A 71 -2.80 14.80 12.50
CA TYR A 71 -3.62 14.45 13.64
C TYR A 71 -4.95 15.22 13.70
N GLN A 72 -5.05 16.35 12.98
CA GLN A 72 -6.18 17.29 13.03
C GLN A 72 -7.19 17.10 11.89
N VAL A 73 -6.99 16.11 11.01
CA VAL A 73 -7.92 15.85 9.90
C VAL A 73 -9.28 15.40 10.42
N THR A 74 -10.34 16.07 9.97
CA THR A 74 -11.73 15.75 10.32
C THR A 74 -12.40 14.79 9.32
N ARG A 75 -11.74 14.58 8.18
CA ARG A 75 -12.14 13.64 7.11
C ARG A 75 -10.89 12.95 6.58
N THR A 76 -11.02 11.70 6.15
CA THR A 76 -9.91 10.96 5.56
C THR A 76 -9.36 11.68 4.33
N ARG A 77 -8.04 11.91 4.31
CA ARG A 77 -7.35 12.63 3.23
C ARG A 77 -6.32 11.76 2.55
N PHE A 78 -6.18 11.92 1.24
CA PHE A 78 -5.18 11.23 0.44
C PHE A 78 -4.05 12.18 0.07
N PHE A 79 -2.82 11.71 0.14
CA PHE A 79 -1.65 12.50 -0.24
C PHE A 79 -0.54 11.63 -0.79
N GLN A 80 0.29 12.23 -1.63
CA GLN A 80 1.55 11.65 -2.05
C GLN A 80 2.68 12.30 -1.22
N PRO A 81 3.53 11.53 -0.52
CA PRO A 81 4.67 12.10 0.20
C PRO A 81 5.57 12.91 -0.72
N SER A 82 6.05 14.07 -0.25
CA SER A 82 7.02 14.85 -1.04
C SER A 82 8.40 14.20 -1.00
N HIS A 83 8.72 13.51 0.09
CA HIS A 83 9.93 12.72 0.23
C HIS A 83 9.79 11.39 -0.51
N MET A 84 10.23 11.36 -1.76
CA MET A 84 10.22 10.16 -2.59
C MET A 84 11.50 9.37 -2.36
N THR A 85 11.47 8.40 -1.44
CA THR A 85 12.48 7.32 -1.44
C THR A 85 12.34 6.50 -2.72
N ALA A 86 13.41 5.82 -3.16
CA ALA A 86 13.35 4.93 -4.33
C ALA A 86 12.19 3.92 -4.22
N ARG A 87 11.92 3.45 -2.99
CA ARG A 87 10.79 2.59 -2.65
C ARG A 87 9.43 3.23 -2.92
N ILE A 88 9.20 4.49 -2.49
CA ILE A 88 7.93 5.20 -2.74
C ILE A 88 7.68 5.35 -4.25
N VAL A 89 8.74 5.67 -5.02
CA VAL A 89 8.65 5.79 -6.47
C VAL A 89 8.29 4.45 -7.11
N ALA A 90 9.04 3.40 -6.77
CA ALA A 90 8.83 2.06 -7.32
C ALA A 90 7.42 1.52 -7.05
N GLN A 91 6.87 1.82 -5.87
CA GLN A 91 5.55 1.37 -5.46
C GLN A 91 4.42 2.27 -5.99
N SER A 92 4.74 3.35 -6.70
CA SER A 92 3.77 4.38 -7.13
C SER A 92 2.87 4.84 -5.96
N GLY A 93 3.52 5.03 -4.80
CA GLY A 93 2.89 5.05 -3.48
C GLY A 93 2.17 6.35 -3.15
N TRP A 94 1.02 6.19 -2.50
CA TRP A 94 0.17 7.21 -1.90
C TRP A 94 -0.20 6.76 -0.48
N HIS A 95 -0.63 7.68 0.36
CA HIS A 95 -1.22 7.32 1.65
C HIS A 95 -2.56 8.01 1.87
N SER A 96 -3.43 7.34 2.63
CA SER A 96 -4.57 8.00 3.26
C SER A 96 -4.30 8.22 4.74
N VAL A 97 -4.58 9.41 5.24
CA VAL A 97 -4.65 9.72 6.68
C VAL A 97 -6.08 9.52 7.14
N THR A 98 -6.32 8.49 7.94
CA THR A 98 -7.67 8.20 8.44
C THR A 98 -8.05 9.20 9.54
N ALA A 99 -9.26 9.77 9.43
CA ALA A 99 -9.80 10.62 10.48
C ALA A 99 -10.23 9.79 11.69
N TRP A 100 -9.96 10.29 12.89
CA TRP A 100 -10.41 9.69 14.14
C TRP A 100 -11.85 10.10 14.43
N SER A 101 -12.72 9.14 14.75
CA SER A 101 -14.07 9.43 15.21
C SER A 101 -14.07 9.59 16.73
N GLU A 102 -14.19 10.81 17.23
CA GLU A 102 -14.32 11.04 18.68
C GLU A 102 -15.60 10.42 19.25
N ALA A 103 -16.71 10.46 18.48
CA ALA A 103 -17.99 9.93 18.92
C ALA A 103 -17.99 8.40 19.07
N ALA A 104 -17.29 7.69 18.17
CA ALA A 104 -17.18 6.23 18.22
C ALA A 104 -15.91 5.76 18.96
N ASN A 105 -14.98 6.68 19.26
CA ASN A 105 -13.67 6.40 19.86
C ASN A 105 -12.88 5.33 19.09
N GLU A 106 -12.93 5.39 17.76
CA GLU A 106 -12.27 4.43 16.87
C GLU A 106 -11.95 5.03 15.49
N PHE A 107 -11.13 4.30 14.72
CA PHE A 107 -11.01 4.51 13.28
C PHE A 107 -12.06 3.66 12.56
N THR A 108 -12.80 4.28 11.63
CA THR A 108 -13.75 3.56 10.78
C THR A 108 -13.09 3.17 9.47
N ALA A 109 -13.29 1.92 9.04
CA ALA A 109 -12.80 1.46 7.75
C ALA A 109 -13.39 2.28 6.60
N LEU A 110 -12.59 2.54 5.57
CA LEU A 110 -12.96 3.46 4.50
C LEU A 110 -14.20 2.98 3.72
N ASP A 111 -14.33 1.67 3.54
CA ASP A 111 -15.48 1.02 2.88
C ASP A 111 -16.76 1.00 3.73
N GLN A 112 -16.68 1.37 5.01
CA GLN A 112 -17.83 1.51 5.90
C GLN A 112 -18.28 2.98 6.03
N LEU A 113 -17.42 3.93 5.68
CA LEU A 113 -17.74 5.35 5.76
C LEU A 113 -18.77 5.73 4.68
N PRO A 114 -19.92 6.36 5.03
CA PRO A 114 -20.97 6.72 4.08
C PRO A 114 -20.48 7.55 2.88
N LEU A 115 -19.43 8.35 3.08
CA LEU A 115 -18.84 9.20 2.05
C LEU A 115 -17.99 8.44 1.01
N TYR A 116 -17.51 7.24 1.36
CA TYR A 116 -16.53 6.49 0.57
C TYR A 116 -17.01 5.10 0.15
N LYS A 117 -17.96 4.50 0.88
CA LYS A 117 -18.45 3.14 0.65
C LYS A 117 -18.82 2.83 -0.80
N ASP A 118 -19.48 3.77 -1.49
CA ASP A 118 -19.97 3.56 -2.87
C ASP A 118 -18.86 3.81 -3.92
N ARG A 119 -17.69 4.29 -3.48
CA ARG A 119 -16.51 4.59 -4.30
C ARG A 119 -15.36 3.60 -4.06
N ILE A 120 -15.60 2.58 -3.23
CA ILE A 120 -14.64 1.53 -2.95
C ILE A 120 -15.17 0.23 -3.53
N LYS A 121 -14.32 -0.43 -4.30
CA LYS A 121 -14.59 -1.75 -4.87
C LYS A 121 -13.55 -2.71 -4.34
N ARG A 122 -14.00 -3.88 -3.90
CA ARG A 122 -13.13 -4.98 -3.47
C ARG A 122 -13.07 -6.03 -4.57
N ILE A 123 -11.87 -6.34 -5.02
CA ILE A 123 -11.58 -7.46 -5.92
C ILE A 123 -11.06 -8.61 -5.08
N HIS A 124 -11.70 -9.76 -5.18
CA HIS A 124 -11.32 -10.96 -4.44
C HIS A 124 -10.34 -11.81 -5.25
N ILE A 125 -9.32 -12.34 -4.59
CA ILE A 125 -8.30 -13.20 -5.22
C ILE A 125 -8.38 -14.56 -4.53
N PRO A 126 -8.79 -15.61 -5.27
CA PRO A 126 -8.82 -16.96 -4.74
C PRO A 126 -7.42 -17.44 -4.30
N PRO A 127 -7.29 -18.17 -3.18
CA PRO A 127 -6.00 -18.68 -2.69
C PRO A 127 -5.21 -19.48 -3.74
N ASP A 128 -5.89 -20.33 -4.52
CA ASP A 128 -5.30 -21.16 -5.57
C ASP A 128 -4.66 -20.36 -6.71
N ARG A 129 -4.92 -19.06 -6.78
CA ARG A 129 -4.38 -18.16 -7.82
C ARG A 129 -3.13 -17.41 -7.41
N PHE A 130 -2.77 -17.41 -6.13
CA PHE A 130 -1.62 -16.66 -5.61
C PHE A 130 -0.31 -17.01 -6.33
N PRO A 131 0.08 -18.30 -6.47
CA PRO A 131 1.31 -18.71 -7.16
C PRO A 131 1.39 -18.18 -8.59
N TRP A 132 0.33 -18.41 -9.37
CA TRP A 132 0.24 -18.01 -10.78
C TRP A 132 0.33 -16.49 -10.94
N ILE A 133 -0.39 -15.75 -10.11
CA ILE A 133 -0.37 -14.28 -10.14
C ILE A 133 1.02 -13.75 -9.76
N ARG A 134 1.68 -14.32 -8.75
CA ARG A 134 3.04 -13.92 -8.37
C ARG A 134 4.04 -14.16 -9.50
N SER A 135 4.00 -15.34 -10.14
CA SER A 135 4.85 -15.65 -11.29
C SER A 135 4.61 -14.69 -12.47
N ASP A 136 3.36 -14.40 -12.80
CA ASP A 136 3.04 -13.45 -13.87
C ASP A 136 3.47 -12.01 -13.54
N LEU A 137 3.32 -11.58 -12.29
CA LEU A 137 3.79 -10.27 -11.84
C LEU A 137 5.32 -10.16 -11.90
N ASP A 138 6.03 -11.23 -11.55
CA ASP A 138 7.48 -11.27 -11.65
C ASP A 138 7.96 -11.12 -13.11
N ARG A 139 7.32 -11.80 -14.06
CA ARG A 139 7.56 -11.64 -15.51
C ARG A 139 7.30 -10.22 -16.00
N LEU A 140 6.41 -9.49 -15.33
CA LEU A 140 6.12 -8.07 -15.59
C LEU A 140 7.01 -7.12 -14.78
N ALA A 141 8.06 -7.63 -14.12
CA ALA A 141 8.98 -6.89 -13.26
C ALA A 141 8.30 -6.18 -12.08
N ILE A 142 7.19 -6.75 -11.58
CA ILE A 142 6.55 -6.35 -10.33
C ILE A 142 6.90 -7.40 -9.28
N ASN A 143 8.04 -7.19 -8.62
CA ASN A 143 8.62 -8.14 -7.68
C ASN A 143 9.36 -7.45 -6.54
N GLU A 144 9.88 -8.22 -5.59
CA GLU A 144 10.52 -7.67 -4.40
C GLU A 144 11.74 -6.79 -4.75
N VAL A 145 12.54 -7.14 -5.78
CA VAL A 145 13.70 -6.33 -6.19
C VAL A 145 13.29 -4.97 -6.72
N THR A 146 12.24 -4.92 -7.55
CA THR A 146 11.81 -3.66 -8.16
C THR A 146 11.04 -2.80 -7.16
N LEU A 147 10.22 -3.39 -6.29
CA LEU A 147 9.41 -2.67 -5.30
C LEU A 147 10.20 -2.26 -4.05
N PHE A 148 11.26 -2.98 -3.70
CA PHE A 148 12.16 -2.71 -2.59
C PHE A 148 13.61 -2.67 -3.11
N PRO A 149 14.01 -1.57 -3.75
CA PRO A 149 15.29 -1.47 -4.45
C PRO A 149 16.47 -1.25 -3.49
N ASP A 150 16.62 -2.16 -2.54
CA ASP A 150 17.72 -2.25 -1.58
C ASP A 150 18.27 -3.69 -1.53
N LEU A 151 19.33 -3.88 -0.74
CA LEU A 151 19.95 -5.20 -0.61
C LEU A 151 19.01 -6.24 0.04
N VAL A 152 18.08 -5.79 0.89
CA VAL A 152 17.14 -6.69 1.55
C VAL A 152 16.13 -7.21 0.53
N GLY A 153 15.58 -6.33 -0.32
CA GLY A 153 14.69 -6.73 -1.41
C GLY A 153 15.35 -7.66 -2.42
N LEU A 154 16.62 -7.41 -2.79
CA LEU A 154 17.40 -8.31 -3.64
C LEU A 154 17.56 -9.72 -3.01
N CYS A 155 18.04 -9.79 -1.77
CA CYS A 155 18.23 -11.06 -1.09
C CYS A 155 16.92 -11.84 -0.92
N THR A 156 15.82 -11.12 -0.63
CA THR A 156 14.50 -11.72 -0.44
C THR A 156 13.97 -12.32 -1.74
N HIS A 157 14.12 -11.62 -2.87
CA HIS A 157 13.77 -12.15 -4.18
C HIS A 157 14.60 -13.38 -4.57
N LEU A 158 15.92 -13.35 -4.35
CA LEU A 158 16.80 -14.48 -4.67
C LEU A 158 16.46 -15.72 -3.84
N ASN A 159 16.10 -15.55 -2.56
CA ASN A 159 15.63 -16.65 -1.73
C ASN A 159 14.38 -17.28 -2.35
N TRP A 160 13.36 -16.47 -2.64
CA TRP A 160 12.14 -16.94 -3.29
C TRP A 160 12.43 -17.69 -4.61
N PHE A 161 13.25 -17.10 -5.48
CA PHE A 161 13.60 -17.66 -6.78
C PHE A 161 14.28 -19.02 -6.70
N HIS A 162 14.93 -19.34 -5.56
CA HIS A 162 15.66 -20.60 -5.37
C HIS A 162 15.01 -21.58 -4.38
N THR A 163 14.01 -21.17 -3.60
CA THR A 163 13.40 -22.04 -2.57
C THR A 163 11.89 -22.25 -2.70
N LEU A 164 11.21 -21.48 -3.56
CA LEU A 164 9.74 -21.42 -3.66
C LEU A 164 9.05 -21.01 -2.34
N LEU A 165 7.83 -20.52 -2.43
CA LEU A 165 6.92 -20.38 -1.29
C LEU A 165 6.18 -21.69 -0.99
N ALA A 166 5.59 -21.79 0.21
CA ALA A 166 4.90 -22.99 0.67
C ALA A 166 3.68 -23.38 -0.17
N ASP A 167 3.07 -22.43 -0.88
CA ASP A 167 1.94 -22.62 -1.79
C ASP A 167 2.35 -22.74 -3.27
N GLU A 168 3.65 -22.79 -3.57
CA GLU A 168 4.20 -22.87 -4.93
C GLU A 168 4.76 -24.27 -5.25
N SER A 169 4.81 -24.56 -6.55
CA SER A 169 5.42 -25.75 -7.14
C SER A 169 6.08 -25.41 -8.47
N ASP A 170 6.91 -26.31 -9.01
CA ASP A 170 7.62 -26.12 -10.29
C ASP A 170 6.68 -25.82 -11.48
N GLU A 171 5.40 -26.20 -11.41
CA GLU A 171 4.40 -25.93 -12.45
C GLU A 171 3.84 -24.49 -12.40
N THR A 172 4.06 -23.79 -11.28
CA THR A 172 3.46 -22.48 -10.98
C THR A 172 4.47 -21.32 -11.01
N THR A 173 5.73 -21.59 -11.34
CA THR A 173 6.84 -20.62 -11.37
C THR A 173 7.23 -20.23 -12.79
#